data_AF-A0AAV5B884-F1
#
_entry.id   AF-A0AAV5B884-F1
#
_cell.length_a   1.000
_cell.length_b   1.000
_cell.length_c   1.000
_cell.angle_alpha   90.00
_cell.angle_beta   90.00
_cell.angle_gamma   90.00
#
_symmetry.space_group_name_H-M   'P 1'
#
loop_
_entity.id
_entity.type
_entity.pdbx_description
1 polymer ?
#
loop_
_entity_poly.entity_id
_entity_poly.type
_entity_poly.pdbx_seq_one_letter_code
_entity_poly.pdbx_strand_id
1 'polypeptide(L)'
;MTMEEYILQSSSACEDLLHHQETLDLLSGLYKKQKPETIWLVASGSSYNACICAQPLMNKWMDSNVEVRTPFTFLHYTPTLKKNDLIFVITQSGLSTNAIEVLDAFRSYENLICLTGNKNSDVKDHADCVLEYGVGEELVGYVTKGVNVLLFWLICFAKKVSDQKNTDLYAVLDTFKDTENKTRHFIEKHYKSLSGMQTVYCLGTPYSQGAGMEAALKIGETIHVPSFYYEVEEFIHGPNLQLDPTYTLFFFDSNDSASGRLQKIYESAKSISDHVYLITMDQTFKTDANAIVIEPRIDALYSSFAELPFPQLISAVISSSLHSTMQHPLLKEFKKGVAAKTSNFINYDNDEA
;
A
#
# COMPACT_ATOMS: atom_id res chain seq x y z
N MET A 1 -19.74 -7.58 -3.38
CA MET A 1 -18.47 -7.74 -4.09
C MET A 1 -17.43 -8.33 -3.16
N THR A 2 -16.44 -9.05 -3.68
CA THR A 2 -15.32 -9.66 -2.92
C THR A 2 -14.02 -8.85 -3.06
N MET A 3 -13.01 -9.15 -2.23
CA MET A 3 -11.66 -8.60 -2.40
C MET A 3 -11.10 -8.84 -3.81
N GLU A 4 -11.28 -10.05 -4.35
CA GLU A 4 -10.78 -10.40 -5.70
C GLU A 4 -11.44 -9.59 -6.81
N GLU A 5 -12.74 -9.30 -6.69
CA GLU A 5 -13.46 -8.47 -7.65
C GLU A 5 -12.94 -7.02 -7.65
N TYR A 6 -12.54 -6.49 -6.48
CA TYR A 6 -11.90 -5.18 -6.41
C TYR A 6 -10.46 -5.17 -6.93
N ILE A 7 -9.70 -6.25 -6.72
CA ILE A 7 -8.37 -6.41 -7.33
C ILE A 7 -8.50 -6.32 -8.86
N LEU A 8 -9.44 -7.06 -9.46
CA LEU A 8 -9.70 -7.06 -10.91
C LEU A 8 -10.08 -5.67 -11.47
N GLN A 9 -10.70 -4.81 -10.65
CA GLN A 9 -11.05 -3.44 -11.02
C GLN A 9 -9.89 -2.44 -10.87
N SER A 10 -8.79 -2.83 -10.21
CA SER A 10 -7.71 -1.90 -9.84
C SER A 10 -7.04 -1.28 -11.05
N SER A 11 -6.71 -2.10 -12.06
CA SER A 11 -6.00 -1.60 -13.24
C SER A 11 -6.87 -0.66 -14.07
N SER A 12 -8.15 -0.99 -14.30
CA SER A 12 -9.07 -0.11 -15.01
C SER A 12 -9.32 1.21 -14.25
N ALA A 13 -9.45 1.16 -12.92
CA ALA A 13 -9.61 2.37 -12.11
C ALA A 13 -8.35 3.27 -12.17
N CYS A 14 -7.16 2.68 -12.26
CA CYS A 14 -5.92 3.45 -12.46
C CYS A 14 -5.84 4.04 -13.88
N GLU A 15 -6.27 3.29 -14.91
CA GLU A 15 -6.37 3.81 -16.28
C GLU A 15 -7.32 5.01 -16.37
N ASP A 16 -8.46 4.96 -15.66
CA ASP A 16 -9.43 6.06 -15.63
C ASP A 16 -8.83 7.37 -15.10
N LEU A 17 -7.85 7.30 -14.19
CA LEU A 17 -7.13 8.48 -13.68
C LEU A 17 -6.29 9.18 -14.76
N LEU A 18 -5.83 8.45 -15.78
CA LEU A 18 -5.10 9.06 -16.91
C LEU A 18 -6.01 9.94 -17.76
N HIS A 19 -7.31 9.62 -17.80
CA HIS A 19 -8.33 10.34 -18.55
C HIS A 19 -9.01 11.46 -17.75
N HIS A 20 -9.11 11.33 -16.42
CA HIS A 20 -9.79 12.28 -15.54
C HIS A 20 -8.81 13.04 -14.65
N GLN A 21 -8.29 14.17 -15.15
CA GLN A 21 -7.19 14.88 -14.49
C GLN A 21 -7.61 16.10 -13.66
N GLU A 22 -8.90 16.36 -13.45
CA GLU A 22 -9.40 17.59 -12.81
C GLU A 22 -8.80 17.83 -11.42
N THR A 23 -8.86 16.84 -10.52
CA THR A 23 -8.27 16.94 -9.18
C THR A 23 -6.75 17.13 -9.24
N LEU A 24 -6.09 16.46 -10.20
CA LEU A 24 -4.64 16.58 -10.41
C LEU A 24 -4.25 17.97 -10.96
N ASP A 25 -5.07 18.56 -11.85
CA ASP A 25 -4.89 19.91 -12.36
C ASP A 25 -4.99 20.94 -11.24
N LEU A 26 -6.04 20.85 -10.42
CA LEU A 26 -6.24 21.74 -9.28
C LEU A 26 -5.05 21.71 -8.32
N LEU A 27 -4.64 20.50 -7.91
CA LEU A 27 -3.58 20.32 -6.93
C LEU A 27 -2.18 20.63 -7.48
N SER A 28 -1.92 20.31 -8.76
CA SER A 28 -0.64 20.69 -9.38
C SER A 28 -0.53 22.21 -9.54
N GLY A 29 -1.64 22.91 -9.81
CA GLY A 29 -1.71 24.37 -9.81
C GLY A 29 -1.44 24.96 -8.42
N LEU A 30 -2.06 24.38 -7.38
CA LEU A 30 -1.83 24.77 -5.98
C LEU A 30 -0.37 24.58 -5.59
N TYR A 31 0.20 23.40 -5.88
CA TYR A 31 1.61 23.10 -5.62
C TYR A 31 2.53 24.11 -6.31
N LYS A 32 2.32 24.38 -7.61
CA LYS A 32 3.18 25.31 -8.38
C LYS A 32 3.11 26.74 -7.85
N LYS A 33 1.95 27.15 -7.32
CA LYS A 33 1.75 28.46 -6.69
C LYS A 33 2.42 28.54 -5.31
N GLN A 34 2.25 27.53 -4.48
CA GLN A 34 2.70 27.54 -3.08
C GLN A 34 4.15 27.14 -2.90
N LYS A 35 4.66 26.27 -3.77
CA LYS A 35 6.00 25.66 -3.70
C LYS A 35 6.29 25.16 -2.28
N PRO A 36 5.55 24.12 -1.83
CA PRO A 36 5.69 23.64 -0.48
C PRO A 36 7.11 23.13 -0.24
N GLU A 37 7.63 23.36 0.97
CA GLU A 37 8.93 22.78 1.33
C GLU A 37 8.77 21.30 1.68
N THR A 38 7.74 20.98 2.45
CA THR A 38 7.38 19.61 2.81
C THR A 38 5.95 19.29 2.35
N ILE A 39 5.77 18.10 1.78
CA ILE A 39 4.47 17.46 1.62
C ILE A 39 4.33 16.42 2.72
N TRP A 40 3.35 16.62 3.60
CA TRP A 40 2.99 15.67 4.64
C TRP A 40 1.87 14.77 4.14
N LEU A 41 2.15 13.48 4.01
CA LEU A 41 1.15 12.45 3.74
C LEU A 41 0.73 11.83 5.09
N VAL A 42 -0.42 12.23 5.60
CA VAL A 42 -0.95 11.83 6.90
C VAL A 42 -2.03 10.76 6.72
N ALA A 43 -1.70 9.50 7.01
CA ALA A 43 -2.55 8.36 6.65
C ALA A 43 -2.40 7.19 7.63
N SER A 44 -3.36 6.26 7.66
CA SER A 44 -3.32 5.05 8.50
C SER A 44 -3.56 3.79 7.67
N GLY A 45 -3.09 2.64 8.17
CA GLY A 45 -3.33 1.33 7.56
C GLY A 45 -2.89 1.28 6.09
N SER A 46 -3.71 0.68 5.23
CA SER A 46 -3.38 0.56 3.80
C SER A 46 -3.19 1.91 3.09
N SER A 47 -3.85 3.00 3.53
CA SER A 47 -3.56 4.34 2.98
C SER A 47 -2.15 4.82 3.35
N TYR A 48 -1.65 4.48 4.54
CA TYR A 48 -0.26 4.76 4.93
C TYR A 48 0.71 3.97 4.06
N ASN A 49 0.45 2.68 3.84
CA ASN A 49 1.30 1.84 2.99
C ASN A 49 1.33 2.33 1.55
N ALA A 50 0.20 2.77 0.98
CA ALA A 50 0.17 3.41 -0.35
C ALA A 50 1.04 4.68 -0.42
N CYS A 51 1.06 5.48 0.67
CA CYS A 51 1.94 6.66 0.76
C CYS A 51 3.42 6.26 0.81
N ILE A 52 3.76 5.21 1.57
CA ILE A 52 5.12 4.66 1.61
C ILE A 52 5.54 4.12 0.25
N CYS A 53 4.66 3.45 -0.49
CA CYS A 53 4.93 3.02 -1.87
C CYS A 53 5.28 4.20 -2.78
N ALA A 54 4.55 5.33 -2.66
CA ALA A 54 4.73 6.49 -3.52
C ALA A 54 5.95 7.35 -3.12
N GLN A 55 6.29 7.39 -1.83
CA GLN A 55 7.23 8.33 -1.25
C GLN A 55 8.60 8.38 -1.95
N PRO A 56 9.27 7.25 -2.30
CA PRO A 56 10.56 7.31 -2.99
C PRO A 56 10.49 8.01 -4.34
N LEU A 57 9.46 7.70 -5.14
CA LEU A 57 9.23 8.32 -6.44
C LEU A 57 8.90 9.80 -6.30
N MET A 58 8.03 10.17 -5.35
CA MET A 58 7.68 11.57 -5.13
C MET A 58 8.89 12.39 -4.70
N ASN A 59 9.70 11.91 -3.74
CA ASN A 59 10.95 12.57 -3.33
C ASN A 59 11.98 12.65 -4.47
N LYS A 60 12.00 11.67 -5.37
CA LYS A 60 12.92 11.67 -6.51
C LYS A 60 12.54 12.71 -7.57
N TRP A 61 11.25 12.95 -7.76
CA TRP A 61 10.74 13.78 -8.85
C TRP A 61 10.41 15.21 -8.45
N MET A 62 10.00 15.42 -7.20
CA MET A 62 9.51 16.70 -6.72
C MET A 62 10.61 17.46 -5.98
N ASP A 63 10.55 18.80 -6.01
CA ASP A 63 11.49 19.65 -5.27
C ASP A 63 11.18 19.73 -3.76
N SER A 64 10.02 19.21 -3.32
CA SER A 64 9.61 19.14 -1.92
C SER A 64 10.08 17.84 -1.26
N ASN A 65 10.38 17.92 0.03
CA ASN A 65 10.52 16.72 0.85
C ASN A 65 9.14 16.08 1.04
N VAL A 66 9.02 14.78 0.87
CA VAL A 66 7.77 14.05 1.10
C VAL A 66 7.92 13.17 2.33
N GLU A 67 7.12 13.48 3.36
CA GLU A 67 7.13 12.82 4.66
C GLU A 67 5.80 12.13 4.92
N VAL A 68 5.86 10.83 5.25
CA VAL A 68 4.66 10.04 5.60
C VAL A 68 4.57 9.92 7.12
N ARG A 69 3.40 10.18 7.70
CA ARG A 69 3.14 10.05 9.15
C ARG A 69 1.79 9.43 9.41
N THR A 70 1.68 8.69 10.52
CA THR A 70 0.36 8.31 11.04
C THR A 70 -0.31 9.53 11.66
N PRO A 71 -1.66 9.63 11.69
CA PRO A 71 -2.38 10.74 12.32
C PRO A 71 -1.97 10.96 13.77
N PHE A 72 -1.85 9.89 14.55
CA PHE A 72 -1.43 9.98 15.95
C PHE A 72 0.00 10.54 16.09
N THR A 73 0.94 10.05 15.27
CA THR A 73 2.30 10.62 15.24
C THR A 73 2.26 12.08 14.81
N PHE A 74 1.43 12.42 13.84
CA PHE A 74 1.32 13.77 13.30
C PHE A 74 0.80 14.78 14.31
N LEU A 75 -0.23 14.42 15.08
CA LEU A 75 -0.80 15.27 16.12
C LEU A 75 0.15 15.52 17.29
N HIS A 76 0.90 14.50 17.70
CA HIS A 76 1.58 14.52 18.99
C HIS A 76 3.10 14.65 18.90
N TYR A 77 3.72 14.30 17.77
CA TYR A 77 5.17 14.14 17.66
C TYR A 77 5.77 14.77 16.39
N THR A 78 4.97 15.33 15.49
CA THR A 78 5.52 16.05 14.33
C THR A 78 6.04 17.43 14.75
N PRO A 79 7.22 17.84 14.27
CA PRO A 79 7.76 19.17 14.54
C PRO A 79 6.83 20.28 14.01
N THR A 80 7.07 21.52 14.46
CA THR A 80 6.29 22.68 14.02
C THR A 80 6.24 22.78 12.49
N LEU A 81 5.02 22.78 11.94
CA LEU A 81 4.76 22.92 10.52
C LEU A 81 5.28 24.27 10.00
N LYS A 82 5.86 24.25 8.80
CA LYS A 82 6.27 25.48 8.12
C LYS A 82 5.09 26.08 7.41
N LYS A 83 5.05 27.41 7.26
CA LYS A 83 3.91 28.14 6.69
C LYS A 83 3.48 27.65 5.29
N ASN A 84 4.43 27.18 4.47
CA ASN A 84 4.19 26.72 3.11
C ASN A 84 4.12 25.20 2.98
N ASP A 85 4.22 24.41 4.05
CA ASP A 85 4.04 22.96 3.93
C ASP A 85 2.64 22.64 3.37
N LEU A 86 2.53 21.53 2.65
CA LEU A 86 1.26 21.01 2.11
C LEU A 86 0.90 19.73 2.87
N ILE A 87 -0.31 19.64 3.40
CA ILE A 87 -0.74 18.51 4.23
C ILE A 87 -1.88 17.79 3.51
N PHE A 88 -1.63 16.53 3.15
CA PHE A 88 -2.67 15.61 2.71
C PHE A 88 -3.05 14.69 3.86
N VAL A 89 -4.25 14.86 4.39
CA VAL A 89 -4.86 13.87 5.29
C VAL A 89 -5.64 12.89 4.43
N ILE A 90 -5.25 11.62 4.46
CA ILE A 90 -5.73 10.61 3.52
C ILE A 90 -6.57 9.57 4.25
N THR A 91 -7.81 9.41 3.81
CA THR A 91 -8.77 8.48 4.40
C THR A 91 -9.77 8.02 3.36
N GLN A 92 -9.60 6.80 2.84
CA GLN A 92 -10.47 6.25 1.78
C GLN A 92 -11.96 6.33 2.14
N SER A 93 -12.33 5.83 3.32
CA SER A 93 -13.73 5.84 3.78
C SER A 93 -14.24 7.25 4.12
N GLY A 94 -13.34 8.16 4.49
CA GLY A 94 -13.71 9.45 5.12
C GLY A 94 -14.44 9.30 6.46
N LEU A 95 -14.27 8.17 7.15
CA LEU A 95 -14.90 7.86 8.44
C LEU A 95 -13.88 7.55 9.56
N SER A 96 -12.57 7.69 9.30
CA SER A 96 -11.53 7.41 10.29
C SER A 96 -11.42 8.56 11.30
N THR A 97 -11.64 8.27 12.58
CA THR A 97 -11.68 9.28 13.66
C THR A 97 -10.35 9.98 13.87
N ASN A 98 -9.25 9.24 13.77
CA ASN A 98 -7.90 9.80 13.89
C ASN A 98 -7.54 10.78 12.76
N ALA A 99 -8.02 10.54 11.53
CA ALA A 99 -7.86 11.45 10.40
C ALA A 99 -8.70 12.72 10.59
N ILE A 100 -9.94 12.55 11.05
CA ILE A 100 -10.83 13.67 11.41
C ILE A 100 -10.18 14.55 12.50
N GLU A 101 -9.56 13.95 13.51
CA GLU A 101 -8.87 14.70 14.57
C GLU A 101 -7.72 15.56 14.02
N VAL A 102 -6.95 15.07 13.05
CA VAL A 102 -5.95 15.89 12.33
C VAL A 102 -6.62 17.03 11.57
N LEU A 103 -7.71 16.74 10.84
CA LEU A 103 -8.42 17.75 10.06
C LEU A 103 -8.94 18.88 10.96
N ASP A 104 -9.55 18.55 12.10
CA ASP A 104 -10.06 19.52 13.07
C ASP A 104 -8.92 20.33 13.71
N ALA A 105 -7.84 19.67 14.13
CA ALA A 105 -6.71 20.31 14.80
C ALA A 105 -5.98 21.31 13.89
N PHE A 106 -5.92 21.03 12.59
CA PHE A 106 -5.20 21.86 11.61
C PHE A 106 -6.14 22.62 10.66
N ARG A 107 -7.43 22.74 10.98
CA ARG A 107 -8.43 23.36 10.08
C ARG A 107 -8.06 24.76 9.61
N SER A 108 -7.39 25.56 10.45
CA SER A 108 -6.94 26.92 10.09
C SER A 108 -5.69 26.95 9.19
N TYR A 109 -5.11 25.81 8.87
CA TYR A 109 -3.91 25.69 8.06
C TYR A 109 -4.29 25.75 6.57
N GLU A 110 -3.81 26.77 5.87
CA GLU A 110 -4.25 27.12 4.50
C GLU A 110 -4.07 25.97 3.49
N ASN A 111 -3.04 25.15 3.66
CA ASN A 111 -2.68 24.09 2.71
C ASN A 111 -3.03 22.70 3.27
N LEU A 112 -4.14 22.59 3.99
CA LEU A 112 -4.69 21.33 4.48
C LEU A 112 -5.72 20.79 3.49
N ILE A 113 -5.52 19.55 3.05
CA ILE A 113 -6.36 18.89 2.06
C ILE A 113 -6.71 17.50 2.54
N CYS A 114 -8.01 17.18 2.57
CA CYS A 114 -8.48 15.83 2.78
C CYS A 114 -8.58 15.11 1.43
N LEU A 115 -7.81 14.04 1.24
CA LEU A 115 -7.96 13.10 0.11
C LEU A 115 -8.76 11.88 0.55
N THR A 116 -9.86 11.59 -0.12
CA THR A 116 -10.81 10.53 0.26
C THR A 116 -11.35 9.78 -0.96
N GLY A 117 -11.89 8.58 -0.73
CA GLY A 117 -12.67 7.85 -1.74
C GLY A 117 -14.13 8.28 -1.79
N ASN A 118 -14.61 8.96 -0.74
CA ASN A 118 -15.98 9.47 -0.65
C ASN A 118 -16.00 10.83 0.05
N LYS A 119 -16.16 11.93 -0.72
CA LYS A 119 -16.20 13.28 -0.15
C LYS A 119 -17.49 13.61 0.61
N ASN A 120 -18.53 12.80 0.46
CA ASN A 120 -19.84 13.05 1.10
C ASN A 120 -19.96 12.39 2.48
N SER A 121 -18.94 11.66 2.90
CA SER A 121 -18.79 11.07 4.23
C SER A 121 -18.50 12.14 5.30
N ASP A 122 -18.27 11.71 6.53
CA ASP A 122 -18.17 12.59 7.70
C ASP A 122 -17.07 13.65 7.57
N VAL A 123 -15.95 13.35 6.89
CA VAL A 123 -14.86 14.32 6.65
C VAL A 123 -15.30 15.64 6.01
N LYS A 124 -16.45 15.68 5.32
CA LYS A 124 -16.98 16.93 4.71
C LYS A 124 -17.23 18.04 5.73
N ASP A 125 -17.53 17.67 6.97
CA ASP A 125 -17.85 18.64 8.03
C ASP A 125 -16.58 19.09 8.80
N HIS A 126 -15.45 18.40 8.57
CA HIS A 126 -14.19 18.56 9.28
C HIS A 126 -13.07 19.21 8.46
N ALA A 127 -13.24 19.36 7.14
CA ALA A 127 -12.23 19.95 6.27
C ALA A 127 -12.84 20.93 5.27
N ASP A 128 -12.16 22.05 5.04
CA ASP A 128 -12.62 23.07 4.08
C ASP A 128 -12.28 22.68 2.63
N CYS A 129 -11.30 21.80 2.43
CA CYS A 129 -10.94 21.23 1.13
C CYS A 129 -10.96 19.69 1.19
N VAL A 130 -11.97 19.09 0.56
CA VAL A 130 -12.12 17.63 0.44
C VAL A 130 -12.14 17.24 -1.03
N LEU A 131 -11.20 16.38 -1.42
CA LEU A 131 -11.02 15.97 -2.81
C LEU A 131 -11.06 14.44 -2.92
N GLU A 132 -11.68 13.98 -4.00
CA GLU A 132 -11.72 12.55 -4.33
C GLU A 132 -10.54 12.17 -5.21
N TYR A 133 -9.86 11.07 -4.84
CA TYR A 133 -8.74 10.54 -5.63
C TYR A 133 -9.17 9.48 -6.67
N GLY A 134 -10.48 9.25 -6.83
CA GLY A 134 -11.02 8.51 -7.97
C GLY A 134 -11.12 6.99 -7.82
N VAL A 135 -11.07 6.43 -6.61
CA VAL A 135 -11.25 4.98 -6.37
C VAL A 135 -12.65 4.45 -6.71
N GLY A 136 -13.66 5.32 -6.67
CA GLY A 136 -15.05 4.91 -6.70
C GLY A 136 -15.43 4.13 -5.44
N GLU A 137 -16.43 3.26 -5.53
CA GLU A 137 -16.90 2.49 -4.38
C GLU A 137 -16.00 1.27 -4.11
N GLU A 138 -15.60 1.08 -2.86
CA GLU A 138 -15.03 -0.16 -2.34
C GLU A 138 -15.54 -0.37 -0.91
N LEU A 139 -16.48 -1.31 -0.76
CA LEU A 139 -17.18 -1.58 0.50
C LEU A 139 -16.49 -2.62 1.39
N VAL A 140 -15.59 -3.42 0.83
CA VAL A 140 -14.83 -4.43 1.60
C VAL A 140 -13.77 -3.71 2.43
N GLY A 141 -13.72 -3.98 3.73
CA GLY A 141 -12.82 -3.30 4.67
C GLY A 141 -11.35 -3.67 4.48
N TYR A 142 -11.09 -4.86 3.95
CA TYR A 142 -9.77 -5.31 3.50
C TYR A 142 -9.42 -4.70 2.14
N VAL A 143 -9.25 -3.38 2.09
CA VAL A 143 -9.12 -2.61 0.84
C VAL A 143 -7.95 -3.09 -0.03
N THR A 144 -8.17 -3.12 -1.34
CA THR A 144 -7.17 -3.48 -2.36
C THR A 144 -7.14 -2.42 -3.47
N LYS A 145 -8.30 -2.19 -4.12
CA LYS A 145 -8.44 -1.20 -5.20
C LYS A 145 -8.02 0.18 -4.74
N GLY A 146 -8.47 0.60 -3.58
CA GLY A 146 -8.16 1.93 -3.07
C GLY A 146 -6.68 2.16 -2.77
N VAL A 147 -5.92 1.12 -2.41
CA VAL A 147 -4.46 1.19 -2.24
C VAL A 147 -3.79 1.46 -3.58
N ASN A 148 -4.16 0.68 -4.59
CA ASN A 148 -3.61 0.75 -5.94
C ASN A 148 -3.92 2.12 -6.57
N VAL A 149 -5.18 2.55 -6.49
CA VAL A 149 -5.64 3.82 -7.08
C VAL A 149 -5.02 5.02 -6.36
N LEU A 150 -4.92 5.01 -5.02
CA LEU A 150 -4.26 6.09 -4.27
C LEU A 150 -2.77 6.20 -4.63
N LEU A 151 -2.06 5.08 -4.68
CA LEU A 151 -0.65 5.04 -5.09
C LEU A 151 -0.49 5.60 -6.51
N PHE A 152 -1.30 5.11 -7.46
CA PHE A 152 -1.24 5.57 -8.84
C PHE A 152 -1.59 7.06 -8.98
N TRP A 153 -2.55 7.53 -8.18
CA TRP A 153 -2.91 8.95 -8.10
C TRP A 153 -1.71 9.80 -7.63
N LEU A 154 -0.98 9.37 -6.60
CA LEU A 154 0.22 10.06 -6.10
C LEU A 154 1.35 10.07 -7.14
N ILE A 155 1.52 8.98 -7.90
CA ILE A 155 2.46 8.90 -9.03
C ILE A 155 2.07 9.91 -10.12
N CYS A 156 0.80 9.97 -10.50
CA CYS A 156 0.27 10.93 -11.48
C CYS A 156 0.45 12.38 -11.00
N PHE A 157 0.20 12.65 -9.72
CA PHE A 157 0.41 13.96 -9.10
C PHE A 157 1.88 14.37 -9.19
N ALA A 158 2.80 13.50 -8.78
CA ALA A 158 4.24 13.76 -8.87
C ALA A 158 4.68 13.99 -10.32
N LYS A 159 4.25 13.15 -11.28
CA LYS A 159 4.55 13.30 -12.71
C LYS A 159 4.13 14.68 -13.22
N LYS A 160 2.92 15.12 -12.86
CA LYS A 160 2.32 16.38 -13.34
C LYS A 160 2.99 17.62 -12.74
N VAL A 161 3.38 17.54 -11.48
CA VAL A 161 4.11 18.61 -10.78
C VAL A 161 5.52 18.76 -11.33
N SER A 162 6.23 17.66 -11.52
CA SER A 162 7.64 17.61 -11.94
C SER A 162 7.87 17.62 -13.45
N ASP A 163 6.81 17.67 -14.25
CA ASP A 163 6.84 17.69 -15.72
C ASP A 163 7.59 16.48 -16.35
N GLN A 164 7.44 15.29 -15.75
CA GLN A 164 8.05 14.04 -16.24
C GLN A 164 7.33 13.52 -17.50
N LYS A 165 7.44 14.26 -18.60
CA LYS A 165 6.67 14.03 -19.84
C LYS A 165 6.90 12.65 -20.48
N ASN A 166 8.11 12.08 -20.34
CA ASN A 166 8.51 10.84 -21.02
C ASN A 166 8.17 9.55 -20.24
N THR A 167 7.56 9.65 -19.06
CA THR A 167 7.11 8.47 -18.32
C THR A 167 5.92 7.80 -19.03
N ASP A 168 6.09 6.54 -19.40
CA ASP A 168 5.03 5.65 -19.89
C ASP A 168 4.35 4.93 -18.72
N LEU A 169 3.20 5.47 -18.28
CA LEU A 169 2.41 4.86 -17.21
C LEU A 169 1.57 3.67 -17.71
N TYR A 170 1.38 3.49 -19.02
CA TYR A 170 0.70 2.31 -19.55
C TYR A 170 1.57 1.07 -19.41
N ALA A 171 2.88 1.16 -19.65
CA ALA A 171 3.81 0.07 -19.39
C ALA A 171 3.81 -0.36 -17.90
N VAL A 172 3.67 0.60 -16.98
CA VAL A 172 3.54 0.32 -15.53
C VAL A 172 2.24 -0.44 -15.23
N LEU A 173 1.13 -0.07 -15.87
CA LEU A 173 -0.15 -0.76 -15.73
C LEU A 173 -0.13 -2.17 -16.37
N ASP A 174 0.55 -2.34 -17.49
CA ASP A 174 0.74 -3.66 -18.12
C ASP A 174 1.55 -4.59 -17.22
N THR A 175 2.58 -4.05 -16.56
CA THR A 175 3.39 -4.78 -15.57
C THR A 175 2.54 -5.19 -14.36
N PHE A 176 1.68 -4.31 -13.86
CA PHE A 176 0.71 -4.63 -12.80
C PHE A 176 -0.21 -5.79 -13.20
N LYS A 177 -0.77 -5.75 -14.42
CA LYS A 177 -1.63 -6.82 -14.95
C LYS A 177 -0.89 -8.14 -15.09
N ASP A 178 0.38 -8.12 -15.49
CA ASP A 178 1.22 -9.32 -15.57
C ASP A 178 1.44 -9.95 -14.18
N THR A 179 1.75 -9.14 -13.17
CA THR A 179 1.83 -9.61 -11.77
C THR A 179 0.52 -10.26 -11.33
N GLU A 180 -0.62 -9.62 -11.62
CA GLU A 180 -1.94 -10.17 -11.29
C GLU A 180 -2.13 -11.57 -11.91
N ASN A 181 -1.89 -11.68 -13.22
CA ASN A 181 -2.05 -12.93 -13.96
C ASN A 181 -1.12 -14.04 -13.46
N LYS A 182 0.17 -13.73 -13.28
CA LYS A 182 1.17 -14.70 -12.82
C LYS A 182 0.94 -15.13 -11.37
N THR A 183 0.45 -14.24 -10.52
CA THR A 183 0.17 -14.55 -9.11
C THR A 183 -0.90 -15.63 -8.98
N ARG A 184 -1.95 -15.61 -9.81
CA ARG A 184 -3.01 -16.64 -9.76
C ARG A 184 -2.44 -18.05 -9.98
N HIS A 185 -1.63 -18.22 -11.03
CA HIS A 185 -0.96 -19.50 -11.30
C HIS A 185 0.04 -19.87 -10.20
N PHE A 186 0.75 -18.89 -9.65
CA PHE A 186 1.67 -19.10 -8.54
C PHE A 186 0.97 -19.63 -7.29
N ILE A 187 -0.21 -19.07 -6.96
CA ILE A 187 -1.04 -19.52 -5.84
C ILE A 187 -1.45 -20.98 -6.03
N GLU A 188 -1.95 -21.36 -7.22
CA GLU A 188 -2.34 -22.74 -7.52
C GLU A 188 -1.18 -23.72 -7.30
N LYS A 189 0.00 -23.37 -7.82
CA LYS A 189 1.21 -24.18 -7.72
C LYS A 189 1.68 -24.38 -6.27
N HIS A 190 1.61 -23.31 -5.47
CA HIS A 190 2.11 -23.27 -4.10
C HIS A 190 1.00 -23.35 -3.06
N TYR A 191 -0.21 -23.77 -3.45
CA TYR A 191 -1.39 -23.67 -2.59
C TYR A 191 -1.19 -24.35 -1.23
N LYS A 192 -0.58 -25.53 -1.20
CA LYS A 192 -0.38 -26.29 0.05
C LYS A 192 0.50 -25.55 1.05
N SER A 193 1.58 -24.92 0.61
CA SER A 193 2.47 -24.16 1.49
C SER A 193 1.86 -22.82 1.87
N LEU A 194 1.25 -22.12 0.92
CA LEU A 194 0.59 -20.82 1.16
C LEU A 194 -0.59 -20.97 2.12
N SER A 195 -1.47 -21.95 1.93
CA SER A 195 -2.59 -22.21 2.86
C SER A 195 -2.16 -22.76 4.22
N GLY A 196 -0.91 -23.22 4.34
CA GLY A 196 -0.34 -23.74 5.59
C GLY A 196 0.57 -22.77 6.33
N MET A 197 0.67 -21.51 5.88
CA MET A 197 1.56 -20.52 6.49
C MET A 197 1.19 -20.28 7.97
N GLN A 198 2.20 -20.12 8.83
CA GLN A 198 2.00 -19.92 10.28
C GLN A 198 2.63 -18.63 10.78
N THR A 199 3.79 -18.25 10.25
CA THR A 199 4.45 -16.97 10.54
C THR A 199 5.10 -16.48 9.25
N VAL A 200 4.88 -15.21 8.93
CA VAL A 200 5.23 -14.63 7.64
C VAL A 200 6.18 -13.46 7.82
N TYR A 201 7.29 -13.48 7.09
CA TYR A 201 8.15 -12.30 6.92
C TYR A 201 8.06 -11.81 5.47
N CYS A 202 7.65 -10.55 5.33
CA CYS A 202 7.70 -9.80 4.09
C CYS A 202 8.97 -8.94 4.11
N LEU A 203 9.85 -9.16 3.14
CA LEU A 203 11.18 -8.57 3.08
C LEU A 203 11.29 -7.78 1.78
N GLY A 204 11.75 -6.54 1.85
CA GLY A 204 11.87 -5.72 0.64
C GLY A 204 13.01 -4.74 0.71
N THR A 205 13.51 -4.34 -0.45
CA THR A 205 14.37 -3.16 -0.59
C THR A 205 13.56 -1.88 -0.35
N PRO A 206 14.21 -0.72 -0.14
CA PRO A 206 13.51 0.54 0.12
C PRO A 206 12.43 0.94 -0.90
N TYR A 207 12.60 0.63 -2.20
CA TYR A 207 11.59 0.94 -3.22
C TYR A 207 10.41 -0.05 -3.25
N SER A 208 10.59 -1.25 -2.69
CA SER A 208 9.54 -2.27 -2.52
C SER A 208 8.99 -2.31 -1.09
N GLN A 209 9.46 -1.41 -0.21
CA GLN A 209 9.07 -1.36 1.21
C GLN A 209 7.55 -1.28 1.37
N GLY A 210 6.89 -0.39 0.63
CA GLY A 210 5.44 -0.19 0.76
C GLY A 210 4.63 -1.43 0.38
N ALA A 211 5.04 -2.15 -0.68
CA ALA A 211 4.41 -3.41 -1.06
C ALA A 211 4.62 -4.51 0.01
N GLY A 212 5.83 -4.60 0.58
CA GLY A 212 6.11 -5.52 1.69
C GLY A 212 5.31 -5.20 2.96
N MET A 213 5.13 -3.93 3.29
CA MET A 213 4.29 -3.50 4.42
C MET A 213 2.80 -3.80 4.18
N GLU A 214 2.31 -3.59 2.95
CA GLU A 214 0.94 -3.95 2.59
C GLU A 214 0.72 -5.47 2.60
N ALA A 215 1.72 -6.23 2.17
CA ALA A 215 1.70 -7.69 2.28
C ALA A 215 1.55 -8.16 3.72
N ALA A 216 2.37 -7.60 4.61
CA ALA A 216 2.30 -7.93 6.03
C ALA A 216 0.92 -7.61 6.62
N LEU A 217 0.38 -6.44 6.29
CA LEU A 217 -0.93 -5.98 6.76
C LEU A 217 -2.07 -6.87 6.24
N LYS A 218 -2.19 -7.10 4.92
CA LYS A 218 -3.30 -7.88 4.34
C LYS A 218 -3.30 -9.33 4.82
N ILE A 219 -2.13 -9.97 4.88
CA ILE A 219 -2.01 -11.34 5.39
C ILE A 219 -2.45 -11.41 6.86
N GLY A 220 -2.02 -10.44 7.68
CA GLY A 220 -2.42 -10.37 9.08
C GLY A 220 -3.91 -10.13 9.27
N GLU A 221 -4.52 -9.29 8.43
CA GLU A 221 -5.95 -8.95 8.48
C GLU A 221 -6.87 -10.07 7.97
N THR A 222 -6.46 -10.84 6.95
CA THR A 222 -7.37 -11.79 6.30
C THR A 222 -7.07 -13.25 6.61
N ILE A 223 -5.79 -13.62 6.71
CA ILE A 223 -5.36 -15.00 7.00
C ILE A 223 -5.22 -15.21 8.52
N HIS A 224 -5.09 -14.13 9.30
CA HIS A 224 -4.95 -14.15 10.76
C HIS A 224 -3.70 -14.88 11.26
N VAL A 225 -2.58 -14.77 10.52
CA VAL A 225 -1.27 -15.25 10.95
C VAL A 225 -0.35 -14.07 11.30
N PRO A 226 0.57 -14.21 12.28
CA PRO A 226 1.62 -13.23 12.51
C PRO A 226 2.39 -12.94 11.21
N SER A 227 2.35 -11.69 10.78
CA SER A 227 2.95 -11.25 9.52
C SER A 227 3.65 -9.92 9.73
N PHE A 228 4.91 -9.85 9.33
CA PHE A 228 5.81 -8.73 9.65
C PHE A 228 6.55 -8.27 8.40
N TYR A 229 6.71 -6.96 8.27
CA TYR A 229 7.63 -6.39 7.30
C TYR A 229 8.99 -6.10 7.94
N TYR A 230 10.07 -6.41 7.21
CA TYR A 230 11.41 -5.90 7.49
C TYR A 230 12.06 -5.37 6.21
N GLU A 231 12.81 -4.28 6.35
CA GLU A 231 13.83 -3.96 5.34
C GLU A 231 14.84 -5.12 5.30
N VAL A 232 15.27 -5.49 4.10
CA VAL A 232 15.96 -6.76 3.87
C VAL A 232 17.32 -6.86 4.58
N GLU A 233 18.04 -5.75 4.78
CA GLU A 233 19.28 -5.73 5.55
C GLU A 233 18.98 -5.74 7.06
N GLU A 234 17.98 -5.00 7.54
CA GLU A 234 17.57 -5.07 8.96
C GLU A 234 17.10 -6.46 9.39
N PHE A 235 16.54 -7.25 8.46
CA PHE A 235 16.17 -8.64 8.72
C PHE A 235 17.34 -9.51 9.19
N ILE A 236 18.57 -9.28 8.70
CA ILE A 236 19.74 -10.05 9.12
C ILE A 236 20.37 -9.54 10.42
N HIS A 237 19.78 -8.51 11.03
CA HIS A 237 20.21 -7.90 12.29
C HIS A 237 19.32 -8.31 13.48
N GLY A 238 18.78 -9.53 13.46
CA GLY A 238 18.01 -10.09 14.57
C GLY A 238 16.78 -10.92 14.15
N PRO A 239 15.89 -10.42 13.26
CA PRO A 239 14.67 -11.13 12.85
C PRO A 239 14.89 -12.55 12.30
N ASN A 240 15.72 -12.71 11.25
CA ASN A 240 16.96 -13.45 11.47
C ASN A 240 16.95 -14.77 12.24
N LEU A 241 17.24 -14.60 13.53
CA LEU A 241 17.56 -15.64 14.49
C LEU A 241 16.33 -16.47 14.89
N GLN A 242 15.13 -16.01 14.53
CA GLN A 242 13.87 -16.69 14.83
C GLN A 242 13.49 -17.72 13.78
N LEU A 243 14.14 -17.70 12.61
CA LEU A 243 13.76 -18.57 11.51
C LEU A 243 13.86 -20.04 11.89
N ASP A 244 12.79 -20.76 11.57
CA ASP A 244 12.73 -22.21 11.53
C ASP A 244 11.99 -22.64 10.24
N PRO A 245 11.90 -23.95 9.93
CA PRO A 245 11.26 -24.41 8.69
C PRO A 245 9.78 -24.05 8.53
N THR A 246 9.10 -23.56 9.57
CA THR A 246 7.67 -23.17 9.52
C THR A 246 7.46 -21.75 9.01
N TYR A 247 8.52 -20.93 8.95
CA TYR A 247 8.43 -19.55 8.48
C TYR A 247 8.20 -19.50 6.97
N THR A 248 7.28 -18.65 6.54
CA THR A 248 7.09 -18.27 5.14
C THR A 248 7.74 -16.91 4.89
N LEU A 249 8.53 -16.79 3.84
CA LEU A 249 9.26 -15.57 3.49
C LEU A 249 8.88 -15.11 2.10
N PHE A 250 8.43 -13.86 1.98
CA PHE A 250 8.18 -13.19 0.71
C PHE A 250 9.20 -12.08 0.50
N PHE A 251 10.01 -12.19 -0.55
CA PHE A 251 11.02 -11.21 -0.93
C PHE A 251 10.52 -10.35 -2.10
N PHE A 252 10.44 -9.03 -1.89
CA PHE A 252 10.03 -8.04 -2.87
C PHE A 252 11.28 -7.31 -3.40
N ASP A 253 11.67 -7.65 -4.62
CA ASP A 253 12.88 -7.18 -5.27
C ASP A 253 12.59 -6.01 -6.23
N SER A 254 12.96 -4.80 -5.82
CA SER A 254 12.78 -3.58 -6.62
C SER A 254 13.59 -3.54 -7.91
N ASN A 255 14.52 -4.47 -8.14
CA ASN A 255 15.33 -4.53 -9.35
C ASN A 255 16.27 -3.31 -9.54
N ASP A 256 16.65 -2.68 -8.43
CA ASP A 256 17.65 -1.60 -8.31
C ASP A 256 19.05 -2.11 -7.89
N SER A 257 19.92 -1.21 -7.43
CA SER A 257 21.27 -1.55 -6.97
C SER A 257 21.33 -2.46 -5.73
N ALA A 258 20.27 -2.54 -4.93
CA ALA A 258 20.18 -3.39 -3.74
C ALA A 258 19.75 -4.84 -4.05
N SER A 259 19.20 -5.10 -5.25
CA SER A 259 18.69 -6.41 -5.68
C SER A 259 19.68 -7.55 -5.44
N GLY A 260 20.95 -7.36 -5.81
CA GLY A 260 21.96 -8.41 -5.64
C GLY A 260 22.24 -8.80 -4.18
N ARG A 261 21.94 -7.92 -3.21
CA ARG A 261 21.99 -8.24 -1.78
C ARG A 261 20.75 -8.98 -1.34
N LEU A 262 19.56 -8.50 -1.71
CA LEU A 262 18.28 -9.14 -1.44
C LEU A 262 18.25 -10.59 -1.98
N GLN A 263 18.63 -10.77 -3.24
CA GLN A 263 18.66 -12.08 -3.90
C GLN A 263 19.59 -13.08 -3.21
N LYS A 264 20.74 -12.62 -2.68
CA LYS A 264 21.63 -13.49 -1.87
C LYS A 264 20.98 -13.91 -0.56
N ILE A 265 20.23 -13.02 0.08
CA ILE A 265 19.51 -13.33 1.33
C ILE A 265 18.36 -14.30 1.03
N TYR A 266 17.61 -14.09 -0.05
CA TYR A 266 16.62 -15.02 -0.57
C TYR A 266 17.19 -16.44 -0.76
N GLU A 267 18.30 -16.57 -1.48
CA GLU A 267 18.95 -17.88 -1.68
C GLU A 267 19.44 -18.50 -0.36
N SER A 268 19.95 -17.67 0.56
CA SER A 268 20.42 -18.15 1.87
C SER A 268 19.27 -18.63 2.75
N ALA A 269 18.12 -17.97 2.72
CA ALA A 269 16.95 -18.32 3.51
C ALA A 269 16.37 -19.70 3.15
N LYS A 270 16.54 -20.14 1.89
CA LYS A 270 16.17 -21.49 1.42
C LYS A 270 16.89 -22.62 2.15
N SER A 271 18.00 -22.33 2.83
CA SER A 271 18.70 -23.34 3.67
C SER A 271 17.97 -23.67 4.97
N ILE A 272 16.98 -22.85 5.37
CA ILE A 272 16.24 -22.99 6.63
C ILE A 272 14.78 -23.37 6.37
N SER A 273 14.12 -22.73 5.39
CA SER A 273 12.71 -22.97 5.05
C SER A 273 12.52 -23.29 3.57
N ASP A 274 11.58 -24.17 3.27
CA ASP A 274 11.13 -24.47 1.90
C ASP A 274 10.10 -23.44 1.39
N HIS A 275 9.60 -22.56 2.27
CA HIS A 275 8.52 -21.59 1.99
C HIS A 275 9.09 -20.20 1.75
N VAL A 276 10.07 -20.11 0.85
CA VAL A 276 10.81 -18.89 0.54
C VAL A 276 10.53 -18.51 -0.90
N TYR A 277 9.93 -17.33 -1.11
CA TYR A 277 9.40 -16.88 -2.40
C TYR A 277 9.96 -15.51 -2.80
N LEU A 278 10.20 -15.32 -4.09
CA LEU A 278 10.77 -14.08 -4.65
C LEU A 278 9.83 -13.45 -5.67
N ILE A 279 9.58 -12.16 -5.53
CA ILE A 279 8.86 -11.32 -6.47
C ILE A 279 9.90 -10.39 -7.10
N THR A 280 10.15 -10.51 -8.40
CA THR A 280 11.24 -9.79 -9.08
C THR A 280 10.92 -9.53 -10.56
N MET A 281 11.61 -8.59 -11.19
CA MET A 281 11.66 -8.40 -12.65
C MET A 281 12.95 -8.97 -13.26
N ASP A 282 13.77 -9.66 -12.46
CA ASP A 282 15.06 -10.20 -12.88
C ASP A 282 14.88 -11.55 -13.60
N GLN A 283 15.15 -11.53 -14.90
CA GLN A 283 14.99 -12.69 -15.78
C GLN A 283 15.91 -13.87 -15.43
N THR A 284 16.95 -13.66 -14.63
CA THR A 284 17.82 -14.76 -14.18
C THR A 284 17.08 -15.79 -13.31
N PHE A 285 15.97 -15.40 -12.68
CA PHE A 285 15.15 -16.26 -11.83
C PHE A 285 13.99 -16.96 -12.57
N LYS A 286 13.90 -16.84 -13.91
CA LYS A 286 12.79 -17.39 -14.70
C LYS A 286 12.59 -18.90 -14.55
N THR A 287 13.64 -19.64 -14.21
CA THR A 287 13.59 -21.09 -13.96
C THR A 287 13.40 -21.46 -12.50
N ASP A 288 13.44 -20.50 -11.57
CA ASP A 288 13.19 -20.75 -10.15
C ASP A 288 11.69 -20.94 -9.92
N ALA A 289 11.32 -22.10 -9.40
CA ALA A 289 9.93 -22.46 -9.16
C ALA A 289 9.26 -21.59 -8.07
N ASN A 290 10.06 -20.98 -7.20
CA ASN A 290 9.62 -20.14 -6.09
C ASN A 290 9.68 -18.64 -6.41
N ALA A 291 10.11 -18.27 -7.62
CA ALA A 291 10.12 -16.90 -8.08
C ALA A 291 8.93 -16.60 -9.00
N ILE A 292 8.34 -15.42 -8.84
CA ILE A 292 7.48 -14.78 -9.84
C ILE A 292 8.33 -13.70 -10.53
N VAL A 293 8.60 -13.91 -11.83
CA VAL A 293 9.32 -12.94 -12.67
C VAL A 293 8.31 -12.10 -13.45
N ILE A 294 8.18 -10.83 -13.07
CA ILE A 294 7.23 -9.85 -13.60
C ILE A 294 7.78 -9.21 -14.89
N GLU A 295 6.92 -9.02 -15.89
CA GLU A 295 7.24 -8.43 -17.20
C GLU A 295 6.13 -7.45 -17.66
N PRO A 296 6.44 -6.40 -18.44
CA PRO A 296 7.77 -5.95 -18.83
C PRO A 296 8.54 -5.36 -17.63
N ARG A 297 9.87 -5.27 -17.75
CA ARG A 297 10.67 -4.59 -16.73
C ARG A 297 10.40 -3.09 -16.78
N ILE A 298 10.12 -2.49 -15.64
CA ILE A 298 9.93 -1.05 -15.46
C ILE A 298 11.01 -0.46 -14.55
N ASP A 299 11.03 0.87 -14.43
CA ASP A 299 11.92 1.55 -13.49
C ASP A 299 11.61 1.11 -12.05
N ALA A 300 12.66 0.93 -11.24
CA ALA A 300 12.56 0.47 -9.86
C ALA A 300 11.69 1.39 -8.97
N LEU A 301 11.52 2.67 -9.34
CA LEU A 301 10.62 3.59 -8.64
C LEU A 301 9.13 3.19 -8.70
N TYR A 302 8.75 2.29 -9.62
CA TYR A 302 7.39 1.76 -9.73
C TYR A 302 7.25 0.34 -9.17
N SER A 303 8.32 -0.24 -8.63
CA SER A 303 8.35 -1.63 -8.12
C SER A 303 7.19 -1.92 -7.17
N SER A 304 7.02 -1.11 -6.12
CA SER A 304 5.90 -1.26 -5.19
C SER A 304 4.54 -1.33 -5.90
N PHE A 305 4.28 -0.48 -6.90
CA PHE A 305 3.01 -0.52 -7.64
C PHE A 305 2.85 -1.83 -8.41
N ALA A 306 3.90 -2.25 -9.13
CA ALA A 306 3.88 -3.50 -9.90
C ALA A 306 3.75 -4.76 -9.02
N GLU A 307 4.23 -4.70 -7.78
CA GLU A 307 4.24 -5.83 -6.85
C GLU A 307 2.93 -6.01 -6.09
N LEU A 308 2.15 -4.94 -5.85
CA LEU A 308 0.92 -4.95 -5.04
C LEU A 308 -0.14 -6.03 -5.40
N PRO A 309 -0.33 -6.44 -6.67
CA PRO A 309 -1.25 -7.53 -6.98
C PRO A 309 -0.91 -8.83 -6.26
N PHE A 310 0.39 -9.12 -6.05
CA PHE A 310 0.84 -10.35 -5.43
C PHE A 310 0.27 -10.54 -4.01
N PRO A 311 0.55 -9.65 -3.03
CA PRO A 311 0.04 -9.83 -1.68
C PRO A 311 -1.49 -9.72 -1.58
N GLN A 312 -2.11 -8.89 -2.42
CA GLN A 312 -3.56 -8.73 -2.42
C GLN A 312 -4.26 -10.02 -2.83
N LEU A 313 -3.80 -10.66 -3.91
CA LEU A 313 -4.35 -11.94 -4.38
C LEU A 313 -4.07 -13.10 -3.43
N ILE A 314 -2.86 -13.19 -2.87
CA ILE A 314 -2.53 -14.20 -1.85
C ILE A 314 -3.51 -14.09 -0.68
N SER A 315 -3.68 -12.87 -0.17
CA SER A 315 -4.55 -12.59 0.97
C SER A 315 -6.01 -12.89 0.65
N ALA A 316 -6.50 -12.52 -0.54
CA ALA A 316 -7.88 -12.76 -0.94
C ALA A 316 -8.18 -14.25 -1.19
N VAL A 317 -7.36 -14.94 -1.98
CA VAL A 317 -7.60 -16.33 -2.38
C VAL A 317 -7.43 -17.28 -1.20
N ILE A 318 -6.36 -17.14 -0.41
CA ILE A 318 -6.08 -18.03 0.71
C ILE A 318 -7.10 -17.83 1.83
N SER A 319 -7.42 -16.59 2.20
CA SER A 319 -8.41 -16.36 3.26
C SER A 319 -9.82 -16.82 2.89
N SER A 320 -10.21 -16.62 1.63
CA SER A 320 -11.49 -17.14 1.10
C SER A 320 -11.54 -18.66 1.17
N SER A 321 -10.47 -19.33 0.75
CA SER A 321 -10.38 -20.80 0.73
C SER A 321 -10.36 -21.42 2.13
N LEU A 322 -9.80 -20.71 3.11
CA LEU A 322 -9.72 -21.15 4.51
C LEU A 322 -10.87 -20.66 5.39
N HIS A 323 -11.72 -19.75 4.87
CA HIS A 323 -12.74 -19.03 5.65
C HIS A 323 -12.15 -18.35 6.90
N SER A 324 -10.95 -17.79 6.77
CA SER A 324 -10.15 -17.34 7.93
C SER A 324 -10.47 -15.93 8.42
N THR A 325 -11.27 -15.14 7.69
CA THR A 325 -11.55 -13.72 8.01
C THR A 325 -12.42 -13.52 9.27
N MET A 326 -13.02 -14.58 9.82
CA MET A 326 -13.84 -14.47 11.03
C MET A 326 -13.02 -13.95 12.22
N GLN A 327 -13.42 -12.80 12.73
CA GLN A 327 -12.78 -12.14 13.86
C GLN A 327 -13.06 -12.88 15.17
N HIS A 328 -12.15 -12.75 16.13
CA HIS A 328 -12.38 -13.24 17.47
C HIS A 328 -13.61 -12.55 18.11
N PRO A 329 -14.52 -13.27 18.80
CA PRO A 329 -15.76 -12.68 19.34
C PRO A 329 -15.57 -11.47 20.27
N LEU A 330 -14.47 -11.46 21.05
CA LEU A 330 -14.15 -10.34 21.94
C LEU A 330 -13.62 -9.08 21.22
N LEU A 331 -13.30 -9.15 19.93
CA LEU A 331 -12.83 -7.99 19.17
C LEU A 331 -13.92 -6.90 19.08
N LYS A 332 -15.19 -7.30 19.12
CA LYS A 332 -16.32 -6.36 19.20
C LYS A 332 -16.30 -5.51 20.48
N GLU A 333 -16.02 -6.11 21.63
CA GLU A 333 -15.88 -5.38 22.90
C GLU A 333 -14.63 -4.49 22.90
N PHE A 334 -13.53 -4.98 22.33
CA PHE A 334 -12.33 -4.17 22.13
C PHE A 334 -12.62 -2.90 21.30
N LYS A 335 -13.32 -3.06 20.17
CA LYS A 335 -13.71 -1.94 19.28
C LYS A 335 -14.62 -0.90 19.96
N LYS A 336 -15.42 -1.28 20.97
CA LYS A 336 -16.21 -0.31 21.76
C LYS A 336 -15.34 0.61 22.63
N GLY A 337 -14.20 0.10 23.13
CA GLY A 337 -13.28 0.88 23.96
C GLY A 337 -12.37 1.82 23.16
N VAL A 338 -12.07 1.47 21.91
CA VAL A 338 -11.15 2.19 21.03
C VAL A 338 -11.69 2.25 19.59
N ALA A 339 -12.79 2.97 19.39
CA ALA A 339 -13.41 3.11 18.08
C ALA A 339 -12.51 3.89 17.10
N ALA A 340 -12.08 3.24 16.03
CA ALA A 340 -11.28 3.84 14.96
C ALA A 340 -12.12 4.50 13.84
N LYS A 341 -13.44 4.34 13.89
CA LYS A 341 -14.39 4.82 12.89
C LYS A 341 -15.52 5.60 13.55
N THR A 342 -16.11 6.54 12.81
CA THR A 342 -17.27 7.31 13.26
C THR A 342 -18.51 6.42 13.38
N SER A 343 -19.58 6.96 14.00
CA SER A 343 -20.84 6.23 14.18
C SER A 343 -21.58 5.89 12.88
N ASN A 344 -21.23 6.54 11.76
CA ASN A 344 -21.82 6.30 10.45
C ASN A 344 -21.15 5.13 9.69
N PHE A 345 -20.12 4.51 10.27
CA PHE A 345 -19.45 3.36 9.67
C PHE A 345 -20.33 2.10 9.68
N ILE A 346 -20.38 1.44 8.53
CA ILE A 346 -21.06 0.17 8.33
C ILE A 346 -19.99 -0.86 7.94
N ASN A 347 -19.94 -1.97 8.68
CA ASN A 347 -19.10 -3.12 8.33
C ASN A 347 -19.85 -4.00 7.31
N TYR A 348 -19.26 -4.19 6.12
CA TYR A 348 -19.82 -5.01 5.04
C TYR A 348 -19.14 -6.38 4.89
N ASP A 349 -18.13 -6.67 5.70
CA ASP A 349 -17.25 -7.84 5.52
C ASP A 349 -17.86 -9.15 6.05
N ASN A 350 -18.98 -9.08 6.79
CA ASN A 350 -19.60 -10.23 7.47
C ASN A 350 -18.59 -11.06 8.28
N ASP A 351 -17.62 -10.39 8.89
CA ASP A 351 -16.47 -10.99 9.57
C ASP A 351 -16.57 -10.93 11.11
N GLU A 352 -17.65 -10.35 11.63
CA GLU A 352 -17.96 -10.33 13.06
C GLU A 352 -18.67 -11.62 13.49
N ALA A 353 -18.16 -12.25 14.55
CA ALA A 353 -18.70 -13.48 15.15
C ALA A 353 -19.95 -13.27 16.01
#